data_AF-A0A7C3TI49-F1
#
_entry.id   AF-A0A7C3TI49-F1
#
_cell.length_a   1.000
_cell.length_b   1.000
_cell.length_c   1.000
_cell.angle_alpha   90.00
_cell.angle_beta   90.00
_cell.angle_gamma   90.00
#
_symmetry.space_group_name_H-M   'P 1'
#
loop_
_entity.id
_entity.type
_entity.pdbx_description
1 polymer ?
#
loop_
_entity_poly.entity_id
_entity_poly.type
_entity_poly.pdbx_seq_one_letter_code
_entity_poly.pdbx_strand_id
1 'polypeptide(L)'
;MSSSLDEFLRCKICGGRLIGDLERGEAFCSLCGSVLDERLVDLGPEWKAIDYEEKEKKVRVGSPITPRFHDYGLGSEIERTQDYDQKNKSLRVWQKRLRASTPEERNLAQALSKINDLCESLKMPPVVAETASRIYRHLLKKGVVKSKCMAKVTAAILYFSAKLHGVERSVKEFSEAAGVDVKAINKY
;
A
#
# COMPACT_ATOMS: atom_id res chain seq x y z
N MET A 1 -16.35 -11.64 -7.16
CA MET A 1 -15.69 -10.40 -7.62
C MET A 1 -14.64 -10.64 -8.71
N SER A 2 -14.45 -11.87 -9.21
CA SER A 2 -13.50 -12.21 -10.28
C SER A 2 -14.10 -12.18 -11.69
N SER A 3 -15.43 -12.07 -11.84
CA SER A 3 -16.11 -12.23 -13.13
C SER A 3 -16.05 -11.01 -14.05
N SER A 4 -15.85 -9.80 -13.52
CA SER A 4 -15.92 -8.56 -14.33
C SER A 4 -14.62 -8.19 -15.04
N LEU A 5 -13.47 -8.72 -14.62
CA LEU A 5 -12.18 -8.46 -15.28
C LEU A 5 -11.97 -9.40 -16.48
N ASP A 6 -12.59 -10.58 -16.45
CA ASP A 6 -12.44 -11.61 -17.49
C ASP A 6 -13.22 -11.27 -18.77
N GLU A 7 -14.20 -10.36 -18.67
CA GLU A 7 -15.03 -9.90 -19.79
C GLU A 7 -14.28 -8.92 -20.70
N PHE A 8 -13.31 -8.17 -20.15
CA PHE A 8 -12.45 -7.25 -20.91
C PHE A 8 -11.29 -7.94 -21.64
N LEU A 9 -10.97 -9.18 -21.29
CA LEU A 9 -9.87 -9.95 -21.87
C LEU A 9 -10.32 -10.91 -23.00
N ARG A 10 -11.58 -10.81 -23.42
CA ARG A 10 -12.16 -11.62 -24.48
C ARG A 10 -12.48 -10.80 -25.71
N CYS A 11 -12.23 -11.39 -26.87
CA CYS A 11 -12.54 -10.78 -28.14
C CYS A 11 -14.06 -10.72 -28.33
N LYS A 12 -14.60 -9.52 -28.63
CA LYS A 12 -16.04 -9.31 -28.90
C LYS A 12 -16.51 -9.96 -30.20
N ILE A 13 -15.59 -10.36 -31.08
CA ILE A 13 -15.89 -10.91 -32.41
C ILE A 13 -15.89 -12.44 -32.38
N CYS A 14 -14.86 -13.07 -31.78
CA CYS A 14 -14.69 -14.52 -31.80
C CYS A 14 -14.63 -15.19 -30.42
N GLY A 15 -14.72 -14.41 -29.32
CA GLY A 15 -14.60 -14.92 -27.95
C GLY A 15 -13.20 -15.37 -27.53
N GLY A 16 -12.20 -15.24 -28.41
CA GLY A 16 -10.80 -15.59 -28.14
C GLY A 16 -10.13 -14.73 -27.07
N ARG A 17 -9.00 -15.20 -26.54
CA ARG A 17 -8.19 -14.45 -25.57
C ARG A 17 -7.50 -13.27 -26.25
N LEU A 18 -7.49 -12.11 -25.60
CA LEU A 18 -6.70 -10.96 -26.02
C LEU A 18 -5.27 -11.04 -25.50
N ILE A 19 -4.34 -10.66 -26.35
CA ILE A 19 -2.91 -10.52 -26.06
C ILE A 19 -2.56 -9.05 -26.23
N GLY A 20 -1.90 -8.47 -25.23
CA GLY A 20 -1.38 -7.11 -25.31
C GLY A 20 0.03 -7.11 -25.89
N ASP A 21 0.24 -6.33 -26.95
CA ASP A 21 1.56 -5.93 -27.44
C ASP A 21 1.96 -4.61 -26.77
N LEU A 22 2.95 -4.69 -25.87
CA LEU A 22 3.47 -3.53 -25.13
C LEU A 22 4.32 -2.60 -26.00
N GLU A 23 4.89 -3.08 -27.11
CA GLU A 23 5.72 -2.24 -27.99
C GLU A 23 4.86 -1.31 -28.83
N ARG A 24 3.69 -1.79 -29.26
CA ARG A 24 2.71 -1.02 -30.04
C ARG A 24 1.62 -0.37 -29.21
N GLY A 25 1.43 -0.84 -27.97
CA GLY A 25 0.32 -0.39 -27.13
C GLY A 25 -1.03 -0.94 -27.57
N GLU A 26 -1.06 -2.09 -28.23
CA GLU A 26 -2.25 -2.68 -28.85
C GLU A 26 -2.72 -3.94 -28.12
N ALA A 27 -4.02 -4.12 -27.94
CA ALA A 27 -4.64 -5.38 -27.52
C ALA A 27 -5.25 -6.07 -28.74
N PHE A 28 -4.65 -7.17 -29.17
CA PHE A 28 -5.10 -7.92 -30.35
C PHE A 28 -5.55 -9.34 -29.99
N CYS A 29 -6.45 -9.89 -30.79
CA CYS A 29 -6.87 -11.29 -30.65
C CYS A 29 -6.00 -12.21 -31.50
N SER A 30 -5.45 -13.27 -30.90
CA SER A 30 -4.62 -14.25 -31.63
C SER A 30 -5.40 -15.11 -32.62
N LEU A 31 -6.73 -15.23 -32.48
CA LEU A 31 -7.56 -16.10 -33.32
C LEU A 31 -8.09 -15.38 -34.57
N CYS A 32 -8.58 -14.15 -34.44
CA CYS A 32 -9.19 -13.42 -35.56
C CYS A 32 -8.38 -12.18 -36.01
N GLY A 33 -7.28 -11.85 -35.34
CA GLY A 33 -6.41 -10.72 -35.70
C GLY A 33 -7.01 -9.34 -35.45
N SER A 34 -8.20 -9.23 -34.84
CA SER A 34 -8.82 -7.94 -34.55
C SER A 34 -8.08 -7.24 -33.42
N VAL A 35 -7.74 -5.96 -33.62
CA VAL A 35 -7.28 -5.04 -32.58
C VAL A 35 -8.50 -4.44 -31.90
N LEU A 36 -8.60 -4.57 -30.58
CA LEU A 36 -9.74 -4.06 -29.79
C LEU A 36 -9.41 -2.81 -28.99
N ASP A 37 -8.12 -2.60 -28.70
CA ASP A 37 -7.62 -1.39 -28.08
C ASP A 37 -6.26 -1.05 -28.70
N GLU A 38 -6.05 0.21 -29.05
CA GLU A 38 -4.83 0.74 -29.68
C GLU A 38 -4.08 1.69 -28.74
N ARG A 39 -4.60 1.90 -27.52
CA ARG A 39 -4.03 2.84 -26.54
C ARG A 39 -3.90 2.20 -25.17
N LEU A 40 -3.22 1.05 -25.11
CA LEU A 40 -2.79 0.50 -23.84
C LEU A 40 -1.78 1.44 -23.19
N VAL A 41 -2.20 2.07 -22.10
CA VAL A 41 -1.33 2.89 -21.26
C VAL A 41 -0.60 1.96 -20.30
N ASP A 42 0.73 1.93 -20.38
CA ASP A 42 1.54 1.30 -19.35
C ASP A 42 1.50 2.17 -18.09
N LEU A 43 0.99 1.59 -16.99
CA LEU A 43 0.96 2.20 -15.67
C LEU A 43 2.20 1.83 -14.82
N GLY A 44 3.11 1.05 -15.41
CA GLY A 44 4.39 0.70 -14.83
C GLY A 44 5.35 1.89 -14.72
N PRO A 45 6.45 1.73 -13.98
CA PRO A 45 7.50 2.74 -13.93
C PRO A 45 8.13 2.90 -15.32
N GLU A 46 8.11 4.13 -15.85
CA GLU A 46 8.71 4.47 -17.15
C GLU A 46 10.23 4.22 -17.19
N TRP A 47 10.88 4.14 -16.03
CA TRP A 47 12.31 3.94 -15.89
C TRP A 47 12.62 2.45 -15.64
N LYS A 48 13.52 1.90 -16.46
CA LYS A 48 14.25 0.66 -16.15
C LYS A 48 15.61 1.06 -15.58
N ALA A 49 15.73 1.08 -14.26
CA ALA A 49 17.03 1.21 -13.60
C ALA A 49 17.41 -0.15 -13.04
N ILE A 50 18.66 -0.53 -13.29
CA ILE A 50 19.24 -1.77 -12.78
C ILE A 50 19.68 -1.57 -11.32
N ASP A 51 20.09 -0.35 -10.98
CA ASP A 51 20.62 0.01 -9.68
C ASP A 51 19.85 1.19 -9.04
N TYR A 52 19.96 1.32 -7.72
CA TYR A 52 19.25 2.32 -6.92
C TYR A 52 19.69 3.76 -7.26
N GLU A 53 20.97 3.99 -7.51
CA GLU A 53 21.47 5.33 -7.88
C GLU A 53 20.97 5.78 -9.27
N GLU A 54 20.89 4.86 -10.23
CA GLU A 54 20.32 5.16 -11.54
C GLU A 54 18.83 5.45 -11.44
N LYS A 55 18.12 4.74 -10.54
CA LYS A 55 16.71 4.98 -10.26
C LYS A 55 16.53 6.42 -9.76
N GLU A 56 17.27 6.85 -8.74
CA GLU A 56 17.15 8.22 -8.23
C GLU A 56 17.42 9.29 -9.30
N LYS A 57 18.38 9.05 -10.20
CA LYS A 57 18.71 10.01 -11.28
C LYS A 57 17.69 10.03 -12.42
N LYS A 58 17.08 8.89 -12.76
CA LYS A 58 16.16 8.74 -13.91
C LYS A 58 14.70 8.99 -13.55
N VAL A 59 14.34 8.87 -12.28
CA VAL A 59 12.97 9.05 -11.80
C VAL A 59 12.57 10.52 -11.93
N ARG A 60 11.66 10.81 -12.86
CA ARG A 60 11.04 12.14 -13.03
C ARG A 60 9.84 12.37 -12.09
N VAL A 61 9.24 11.28 -11.62
CA VAL A 61 7.99 11.28 -10.86
C VAL A 61 8.22 10.98 -9.37
N GLY A 62 7.20 11.14 -8.54
CA GLY A 62 7.28 10.81 -7.12
C GLY A 62 7.42 9.30 -6.84
N SER A 63 7.46 8.97 -5.54
CA SER A 63 7.40 7.57 -5.08
C SER A 63 6.12 6.88 -5.55
N PRO A 64 6.16 5.55 -5.79
CA PRO A 64 4.96 4.80 -6.15
C PRO A 64 3.92 4.87 -5.02
N ILE A 65 2.64 4.78 -5.40
CA ILE A 65 1.56 4.71 -4.42
C ILE A 65 1.72 3.45 -3.58
N THR A 66 1.60 3.57 -2.25
CA THR A 66 1.66 2.43 -1.35
C THR A 66 0.56 2.49 -0.31
N PRO A 67 -0.14 1.37 -0.02
CA PRO A 67 -1.12 1.32 1.05
C PRO A 67 -0.50 1.56 2.43
N ARG A 68 0.83 1.61 2.60
CA ARG A 68 1.44 1.80 3.92
C ARG A 68 1.18 3.17 4.54
N PHE A 69 0.85 4.18 3.73
CA PHE A 69 0.53 5.53 4.20
C PHE A 69 -0.95 5.83 4.07
N HIS A 70 -1.52 6.62 4.99
CA HIS A 70 -2.93 7.03 4.96
C HIS A 70 -3.35 7.61 3.60
N ASP A 71 -2.55 8.54 3.05
CA ASP A 71 -2.76 9.19 1.75
C ASP A 71 -2.16 8.42 0.56
N TYR A 72 -1.87 7.13 0.75
CA TYR A 72 -1.19 6.28 -0.23
C TYR A 72 0.21 6.76 -0.70
N GLY A 73 0.82 7.70 0.03
CA GLY A 73 2.13 8.28 -0.32
C GLY A 73 2.05 9.53 -1.21
N LEU A 74 0.86 10.10 -1.40
CA LEU A 74 0.66 11.30 -2.24
C LEU A 74 1.06 12.62 -1.54
N GLY A 75 1.46 12.58 -0.27
CA GLY A 75 1.83 13.77 0.49
C GLY A 75 3.32 14.09 0.42
N SER A 76 3.68 15.38 0.33
CA SER A 76 5.06 15.88 0.44
C SER A 76 5.45 16.21 1.89
N GLU A 77 6.66 15.93 2.35
CA GLU A 77 7.10 16.34 3.70
C GLU A 77 7.92 17.63 3.64
N ILE A 78 7.63 18.59 4.53
CA ILE A 78 8.42 19.82 4.65
C ILE A 78 9.56 19.57 5.64
N GLU A 79 10.78 19.45 5.12
CA GLU A 79 11.98 19.19 5.91
C GLU A 79 12.44 20.41 6.74
N ARG A 80 13.30 20.15 7.74
CA ARG A 80 14.03 21.18 8.47
C ARG A 80 15.29 21.57 7.69
N THR A 81 15.24 22.73 7.03
CA THR A 81 16.44 23.34 6.43
C THR A 81 17.04 24.36 7.40
N GLN A 82 18.37 24.36 7.54
CA GLN A 82 19.09 25.25 8.46
C GLN A 82 18.76 26.74 8.24
N ASP A 83 18.57 27.16 6.98
CA ASP A 83 18.35 28.57 6.63
C ASP A 83 16.93 29.10 6.88
N TYR A 84 15.93 28.22 6.99
CA TYR A 84 14.50 28.61 7.01
C TYR A 84 13.69 27.99 8.15
N ASP A 85 14.34 27.42 9.16
CA ASP A 85 13.65 26.55 10.13
C ASP A 85 12.55 27.26 10.93
N GLN A 86 12.70 28.55 11.23
CA GLN A 86 11.67 29.32 11.94
C GLN A 86 10.39 29.52 11.12
N LYS A 87 10.49 29.81 9.81
CA LYS A 87 9.34 29.96 8.91
C LYS A 87 8.73 28.59 8.57
N ASN A 88 9.56 27.57 8.38
CA ASN A 88 9.08 26.23 8.05
C ASN A 88 8.37 25.55 9.23
N LYS A 89 8.63 25.96 10.48
CA LYS A 89 7.96 25.42 11.66
C LYS A 89 6.44 25.61 11.63
N SER A 90 5.96 26.80 11.26
CA SER A 90 4.51 27.06 11.19
C SER A 90 3.87 26.23 10.07
N LEU A 91 4.50 26.20 8.89
CA LEU A 91 4.04 25.41 7.75
C LEU A 91 3.93 23.92 8.06
N ARG A 92 4.90 23.33 8.77
CA ARG A 92 4.85 21.92 9.21
C ARG A 92 3.68 21.65 10.14
N VAL A 93 3.42 22.55 11.08
CA VAL A 93 2.27 22.43 12.01
C VAL A 93 0.96 22.49 11.24
N TRP A 94 0.82 23.42 10.30
CA TRP A 94 -0.36 23.54 9.45
C TRP A 94 -0.55 22.30 8.56
N GLN A 95 0.52 21.82 7.93
CA GLN A 95 0.49 20.63 7.09
C GLN A 95 0.03 19.39 7.87
N LYS A 96 0.55 19.18 9.08
CA LYS A 96 0.13 18.07 9.95
C LYS A 96 -1.36 18.14 10.31
N ARG A 97 -1.91 19.34 10.47
CA ARG A 97 -3.34 19.56 10.76
C ARG A 97 -4.22 19.28 9.54
N LEU A 98 -3.76 19.65 8.34
CA LEU A 98 -4.50 19.47 7.10
C LEU A 98 -4.57 18.01 6.64
N ARG A 99 -3.46 17.27 6.76
CA ARG A 99 -3.36 15.86 6.30
C ARG A 99 -4.36 14.91 6.97
N ALA A 100 -4.74 15.19 8.22
CA ALA A 100 -5.65 14.33 8.96
C ALA A 100 -6.82 15.18 9.46
N SER A 101 -7.72 15.51 8.54
CA SER A 101 -8.85 16.40 8.78
C SER A 101 -9.94 15.70 9.58
N THR A 102 -10.22 14.43 9.27
CA THR A 102 -11.24 13.64 9.98
C THR A 102 -10.64 12.81 11.13
N PRO A 103 -11.42 12.52 12.19
CA PRO A 103 -10.99 11.58 13.23
C PRO A 103 -10.65 10.18 12.70
N GLU A 104 -11.36 9.74 11.65
CA GLU A 104 -11.14 8.44 11.02
C GLU A 104 -9.79 8.38 10.29
N GLU A 105 -9.42 9.43 9.55
CA GLU A 105 -8.10 9.54 8.91
C GLU A 105 -6.97 9.62 9.95
N ARG A 106 -7.17 10.33 11.06
CA ARG A 106 -6.19 10.36 12.16
C ARG A 106 -5.95 8.98 12.74
N ASN A 107 -7.04 8.24 12.99
CA ASN A 107 -6.95 6.86 13.46
C ASN A 107 -6.23 5.96 12.45
N LEU A 108 -6.58 6.07 11.16
CA LEU A 108 -5.93 5.32 10.09
C LEU A 108 -4.43 5.62 10.02
N ALA A 109 -4.04 6.90 10.07
CA ALA A 109 -2.64 7.31 10.04
C ALA A 109 -1.85 6.74 11.24
N GLN A 110 -2.41 6.81 12.45
CA GLN A 110 -1.80 6.24 13.66
C GLN A 110 -1.64 4.72 13.58
N ALA A 111 -2.68 4.02 13.11
CA ALA A 111 -2.66 2.57 13.00
C ALA A 111 -1.66 2.09 11.95
N LEU A 112 -1.62 2.75 10.78
CA LEU A 112 -0.66 2.43 9.73
C LEU A 112 0.79 2.72 10.16
N SER A 113 1.03 3.83 10.88
CA SER A 113 2.34 4.09 11.50
C SER A 113 2.74 2.95 12.42
N LYS A 114 1.84 2.53 13.32
CA LYS A 114 2.11 1.43 14.25
C LYS A 114 2.36 0.09 13.57
N ILE A 115 1.67 -0.21 12.46
CA ILE A 115 1.95 -1.39 11.63
C ILE A 115 3.36 -1.33 11.04
N ASN A 116 3.78 -0.16 10.55
CA ASN A 116 5.13 0.03 10.01
C ASN A 116 6.19 -0.12 11.10
N ASP A 117 5.99 0.51 12.26
CA ASP A 117 6.91 0.44 13.41
C ASP A 117 7.09 -1.01 13.90
N LEU A 118 6.00 -1.78 13.97
CA LEU A 118 6.03 -3.21 14.35
C LEU A 118 6.69 -4.09 13.28
N CYS A 119 6.49 -3.76 12.00
CA CYS A 119 7.13 -4.47 10.90
C CYS A 119 8.65 -4.24 10.93
N GLU A 120 9.08 -3.02 11.24
CA GLU A 120 10.49 -2.64 11.33
C GLU A 120 11.16 -3.27 12.55
N SER A 121 10.51 -3.23 13.73
CA SER A 121 11.06 -3.85 14.96
C SER A 121 11.25 -5.35 14.82
N LEU A 122 10.34 -6.03 14.10
CA LEU A 122 10.39 -7.47 13.83
C LEU A 122 11.19 -7.80 12.55
N LYS A 123 11.78 -6.81 11.88
CA LYS A 123 12.58 -6.94 10.65
C LYS A 123 11.87 -7.75 9.55
N MET A 124 10.58 -7.51 9.39
CA MET A 124 9.76 -8.18 8.39
C MET A 124 9.85 -7.52 7.01
N PRO A 125 9.65 -8.30 5.92
CA PRO A 125 9.60 -7.74 4.56
C PRO A 125 8.48 -6.70 4.41
N PRO A 126 8.67 -5.66 3.58
CA PRO A 126 7.69 -4.57 3.41
C PRO A 126 6.34 -5.05 2.86
N VAL A 127 6.34 -6.16 2.10
CA VAL A 127 5.13 -6.80 1.56
C VAL A 127 4.14 -7.21 2.65
N VAL A 128 4.66 -7.59 3.84
CA VAL A 128 3.83 -7.95 4.99
C VAL A 128 3.10 -6.73 5.54
N ALA A 129 3.80 -5.60 5.68
CA ALA A 129 3.20 -4.34 6.11
C ALA A 129 2.16 -3.82 5.10
N GLU A 130 2.42 -3.95 3.79
CA GLU A 130 1.45 -3.57 2.76
C GLU A 130 0.16 -4.37 2.85
N THR A 131 0.28 -5.68 3.02
CA THR A 131 -0.87 -6.59 3.15
C THR A 131 -1.66 -6.26 4.42
N ALA A 132 -0.97 -6.09 5.54
CA ALA A 132 -1.58 -5.66 6.80
C ALA A 132 -2.32 -4.32 6.65
N SER A 133 -1.75 -3.37 5.91
CA SER A 133 -2.33 -2.06 5.66
C SER A 133 -3.60 -2.12 4.80
N ARG A 134 -3.66 -3.06 3.84
CA ARG A 134 -4.88 -3.32 3.04
C ARG A 134 -5.97 -3.95 3.89
N ILE A 135 -5.62 -4.92 4.74
CA ILE A 135 -6.57 -5.56 5.66
C ILE A 135 -7.13 -4.55 6.66
N TYR A 136 -6.29 -3.69 7.25
CA TYR A 136 -6.74 -2.67 8.18
C TYR A 136 -7.75 -1.71 7.55
N ARG A 137 -7.48 -1.23 6.33
CA ARG A 137 -8.44 -0.38 5.59
C ARG A 137 -9.75 -1.09 5.33
N HIS A 138 -9.71 -2.36 4.96
CA HIS A 138 -10.91 -3.16 4.73
C HIS A 138 -11.76 -3.29 6.00
N LEU A 139 -11.12 -3.54 7.14
CA LEU A 139 -11.79 -3.63 8.44
C LEU A 139 -12.34 -2.26 8.90
N LEU A 140 -11.62 -1.18 8.60
CA LEU A 140 -12.08 0.19 8.89
C LEU A 140 -13.34 0.52 8.08
N LYS A 141 -13.36 0.19 6.78
CA LYS A 141 -14.55 0.34 5.91
C LYS A 141 -15.74 -0.48 6.40
N LYS A 142 -15.50 -1.66 6.98
CA LYS A 142 -16.53 -2.49 7.61
C LYS A 142 -16.96 -2.03 9.01
N GLY A 143 -16.32 -1.01 9.59
CA GLY A 143 -16.65 -0.48 10.91
C GLY A 143 -16.23 -1.35 12.11
N VAL A 144 -15.53 -2.46 11.90
CA VAL A 144 -15.18 -3.45 12.95
C VAL A 144 -14.12 -2.91 13.93
N VAL A 145 -13.29 -1.96 13.48
CA VAL A 145 -12.13 -1.47 14.23
C VAL A 145 -12.53 -0.40 15.27
N LYS A 146 -13.66 0.29 15.09
CA LYS A 146 -14.05 1.47 15.90
C LYS A 146 -14.17 1.19 17.40
N SER A 147 -14.62 -0.01 17.78
CA SER A 147 -14.83 -0.41 19.18
C SER A 147 -13.63 -1.16 19.80
N LYS A 148 -12.56 -1.39 19.03
CA LYS A 148 -11.45 -2.25 19.43
C LYS A 148 -10.21 -1.42 19.75
N CYS A 149 -9.37 -1.94 20.63
CA CYS A 149 -8.07 -1.34 20.91
C CYS A 149 -7.16 -1.46 19.67
N MET A 150 -6.72 -0.32 19.15
CA MET A 150 -5.88 -0.22 17.96
C MET A 150 -4.64 -1.12 18.04
N ALA A 151 -3.90 -1.09 19.16
CA ALA A 151 -2.68 -1.88 19.33
C ALA A 151 -2.92 -3.40 19.20
N LYS A 152 -4.05 -3.89 19.70
CA LYS A 152 -4.42 -5.31 19.62
C LYS A 152 -4.76 -5.70 18.19
N VAL A 153 -5.50 -4.85 17.50
CA VAL A 153 -5.92 -5.06 16.11
C VAL A 153 -4.73 -5.01 15.16
N THR A 154 -3.82 -4.03 15.32
CA THR A 154 -2.63 -3.91 14.47
C THR A 154 -1.70 -5.10 14.64
N ALA A 155 -1.49 -5.58 15.88
CA ALA A 155 -0.67 -6.77 16.14
C ALA A 155 -1.28 -8.04 15.53
N ALA A 156 -2.59 -8.25 15.69
CA ALA A 156 -3.30 -9.41 15.13
C ALA A 156 -3.27 -9.42 13.59
N ILE A 157 -3.52 -8.27 12.94
CA ILE A 157 -3.48 -8.17 11.48
C ILE A 157 -2.06 -8.39 10.95
N LEU A 158 -1.04 -7.87 11.64
CA LEU A 158 0.35 -8.07 11.24
C LEU A 158 0.76 -9.54 11.37
N TYR A 159 0.38 -10.20 12.47
CA TYR A 159 0.56 -11.65 12.66
C TYR A 159 -0.11 -12.45 11.55
N PHE A 160 -1.37 -12.15 11.23
CA PHE A 160 -2.10 -12.80 10.15
C PHE A 160 -1.45 -12.56 8.78
N SER A 161 -0.99 -11.34 8.51
CA SER A 161 -0.29 -11.00 7.26
C SER A 161 1.04 -11.73 7.14
N ALA A 162 1.80 -11.84 8.23
CA ALA A 162 3.05 -12.58 8.26
C ALA A 162 2.83 -14.07 7.93
N LYS A 163 1.78 -14.66 8.50
CA LYS A 163 1.36 -16.04 8.21
C LYS A 163 0.94 -16.24 6.75
N LEU A 164 0.22 -15.29 6.14
CA LEU A 164 -0.15 -15.35 4.72
C LEU A 164 1.06 -15.39 3.78
N HIS A 165 2.14 -14.70 4.15
CA HIS A 165 3.38 -14.63 3.35
C HIS A 165 4.41 -15.70 3.73
N GLY A 166 4.05 -16.67 4.58
CA GLY A 166 4.96 -17.72 5.03
C GLY A 166 6.11 -17.24 5.93
N VAL A 167 6.04 -16.01 6.45
CA VAL A 167 7.01 -15.46 7.40
C VAL A 167 6.54 -15.82 8.81
N GLU A 168 6.72 -17.08 9.19
CA GLU A 168 6.26 -17.58 10.48
C GLU A 168 7.13 -17.07 11.63
N ARG A 169 6.49 -16.45 12.61
CA ARG A 169 7.10 -15.87 13.80
C ARG A 169 6.23 -16.21 15.02
N SER A 170 6.83 -16.28 16.20
CA SER A 170 6.07 -16.67 17.39
C SER A 170 5.11 -15.55 17.81
N VAL A 171 3.90 -15.91 18.29
CA VAL A 171 2.92 -14.91 18.77
C VAL A 171 3.48 -14.09 19.95
N LYS A 172 4.44 -14.65 20.70
CA LYS A 172 5.15 -13.97 21.79
C LYS A 172 5.99 -12.79 21.27
N GLU A 173 6.68 -12.94 20.13
CA GLU A 173 7.44 -11.84 19.53
C GLU A 173 6.53 -10.64 19.18
N PHE A 174 5.32 -10.90 18.64
CA PHE A 174 4.35 -9.84 18.37
C PHE A 174 3.78 -9.22 19.65
N SER A 175 3.57 -10.04 20.68
CA SER A 175 3.09 -9.60 22.00
C SER A 175 4.09 -8.65 22.66
N GLU A 176 5.37 -8.99 22.62
CA GLU A 176 6.47 -8.18 23.16
C GLU A 176 6.65 -6.89 22.37
N ALA A 177 6.69 -6.96 21.03
CA ALA A 177 6.85 -5.78 20.18
C ALA A 177 5.67 -4.80 20.29
N ALA A 178 4.44 -5.30 20.44
CA ALA A 178 3.24 -4.47 20.55
C ALA A 178 2.91 -4.02 21.98
N GLY A 179 3.49 -4.67 23.00
CA GLY A 179 3.13 -4.47 24.41
C GLY A 179 1.71 -4.94 24.72
N VAL A 180 1.27 -6.05 24.14
CA VAL A 180 -0.11 -6.55 24.22
C VAL A 180 -0.12 -8.02 24.64
N ASP A 181 -1.06 -8.44 25.48
CA ASP A 181 -1.21 -9.85 25.87
C ASP A 181 -1.39 -10.81 24.68
N VAL A 182 -0.67 -11.94 24.71
CA VAL A 182 -0.76 -13.04 23.73
C VAL A 182 -2.21 -13.50 23.49
N LYS A 183 -2.99 -13.61 24.57
CA LYS A 183 -4.42 -14.00 24.50
C LYS A 183 -5.25 -13.03 23.68
N ALA A 184 -4.90 -11.75 23.71
CA ALA A 184 -5.62 -10.74 22.98
C ALA A 184 -5.34 -10.85 21.47
N ILE A 185 -4.09 -11.16 21.09
CA ILE A 185 -3.70 -11.36 19.70
C ILE A 185 -4.43 -12.57 19.10
N ASN A 186 -4.47 -13.70 19.82
CA ASN A 186 -5.15 -14.92 19.34
C ASN A 186 -6.69 -14.80 19.30
N LYS A 187 -7.27 -13.85 20.03
CA LYS A 187 -8.72 -13.64 20.05
C LYS A 187 -9.22 -12.88 18.82
N TYR A 188 -8.36 -12.09 18.19
CA TYR A 188 -8.70 -11.20 17.08
C TYR A 188 -8.25 -11.77 15.74
#